data_AF-A0A9P8MYJ5-F1
#
_entry.id   AF-A0A9P8MYJ5-F1
#
_cell.length_a   1.000
_cell.length_b   1.000
_cell.length_c   1.000
_cell.angle_alpha   90.00
_cell.angle_beta   90.00
_cell.angle_gamma   90.00
#
_symmetry.space_group_name_H-M   'P 1'
#
loop_
_entity.id
_entity.type
_entity.pdbx_description
1 polymer ?
#
loop_
_entity_poly.entity_id
_entity_poly.type
_entity_poly.pdbx_seq_one_letter_code
_entity_poly.pdbx_strand_id
1 'polypeptide(L)'
;MRCWIQALMAGLAASVALNYGMGDDVPPALIASEGATLAPRPEAGEFEDLVPFTVNVSAHLVATPGGKHLSEKALDGQMDIINRSFAPHNISFALVETEHIIDTLWGQGIDEMRMMWKSNRGDARTLNLYFIERFSDDPTTTGLLYSPDRIPRDLGTYRVDGAIIAAHTVPGGPGWDAATWEGKAAVRGIGYWLGLLGTSRVRCSGQGDYVDDTPAAMRDESLGICPVGLDSCPDQPGLDPIHNFMSPTSDSCKTEFTPGQGRRMHKRWRALREPHRVPTTPPLAPITPLKRETEGKLPYYAKPKSMMAALVECLPHEANVTLETREDHCSTFIYCYFGTWKAANTGEKYTSNNTWIECENARVQPQTDEEAGITDSESESESESELAERRRRSLDDDLASWWWAYWKNEVYHF
;
A
#
# COMPACT_ATOMS: atom_id res chain seq x y z
N MET A 1 4.44 20.32 -9.34
CA MET A 1 3.02 20.32 -8.89
C MET A 1 2.71 19.27 -7.81
N ARG A 2 3.67 18.43 -7.38
CA ARG A 2 3.60 17.71 -6.08
C ARG A 2 3.41 18.63 -4.87
N CYS A 3 3.93 19.86 -4.90
CA CYS A 3 3.64 20.86 -3.87
C CYS A 3 2.14 21.17 -3.70
N TRP A 4 1.28 21.02 -4.72
CA TRP A 4 -0.13 21.33 -4.57
C TRP A 4 -0.91 20.18 -3.93
N ILE A 5 -0.67 18.93 -4.37
CA ILE A 5 -1.32 17.75 -3.76
C ILE A 5 -0.77 17.53 -2.34
N GLN A 6 0.54 17.65 -2.10
CA GLN A 6 1.10 17.54 -0.74
C GLN A 6 0.73 18.72 0.17
N ALA A 7 0.62 19.96 -0.33
CA ALA A 7 0.23 21.11 0.51
C ALA A 7 -1.29 21.20 0.77
N LEU A 8 -2.15 20.78 -0.17
CA LEU A 8 -3.59 20.59 0.11
C LEU A 8 -3.80 19.55 1.22
N MET A 9 -2.98 18.51 1.25
CA MET A 9 -3.05 17.42 2.23
C MET A 9 -2.51 17.83 3.62
N ALA A 10 -1.46 18.67 3.68
CA ALA A 10 -0.99 19.24 4.95
C ALA A 10 -1.99 20.27 5.53
N GLY A 11 -2.67 21.04 4.67
CA GLY A 11 -3.70 22.00 5.07
C GLY A 11 -4.93 21.36 5.72
N LEU A 12 -5.40 20.23 5.19
CA LEU A 12 -6.51 19.46 5.76
C LEU A 12 -6.16 18.79 7.10
N ALA A 13 -4.94 18.26 7.25
CA ALA A 13 -4.50 17.68 8.52
C ALA A 13 -4.50 18.72 9.66
N ALA A 14 -4.10 19.96 9.36
CA ALA A 14 -4.16 21.06 10.32
C ALA A 14 -5.62 21.47 10.63
N SER A 15 -6.49 21.60 9.63
CA SER A 15 -7.88 22.02 9.84
C SER A 15 -8.75 20.98 10.57
N VAL A 16 -8.48 19.68 10.37
CA VAL A 16 -9.17 18.60 11.08
C VAL A 16 -8.67 18.48 12.53
N ALA A 17 -7.36 18.63 12.77
CA ALA A 17 -6.78 18.62 14.11
C ALA A 17 -7.12 19.87 14.96
N LEU A 18 -7.41 21.00 14.33
CA LEU A 18 -7.82 22.24 15.02
C LEU A 18 -9.31 22.27 15.40
N ASN A 19 -10.19 21.59 14.64
CA ASN A 19 -11.64 21.58 14.93
C ASN A 19 -12.08 20.43 15.85
N TYR A 20 -11.25 19.40 16.00
CA TYR A 20 -11.47 18.32 16.94
C TYR A 20 -10.25 18.24 17.84
N GLY A 21 -10.40 18.61 19.11
CA GLY A 21 -9.44 18.28 20.17
C GLY A 21 -9.38 16.77 20.40
N MET A 22 -8.92 16.02 19.39
CA MET A 22 -8.67 14.59 19.41
C MET A 22 -7.25 14.37 19.93
N GLY A 23 -7.15 14.06 21.24
CA GLY A 23 -6.09 13.20 21.73
C GLY A 23 -6.21 11.81 21.11
N ASP A 24 -5.11 11.05 21.17
CA ASP A 24 -4.87 9.75 20.53
C ASP A 24 -5.84 8.61 20.95
N ASP A 25 -7.14 8.71 20.67
CA ASP A 25 -8.11 7.65 20.91
C ASP A 25 -8.97 7.40 19.65
N VAL A 26 -8.71 6.27 18.99
CA VAL A 26 -9.49 5.76 17.85
C VAL A 26 -10.73 5.01 18.37
N PRO A 27 -11.96 5.32 17.93
CA PRO A 27 -13.16 4.63 18.37
C PRO A 27 -13.25 3.17 17.84
N PRO A 28 -13.81 2.23 18.62
CA PRO A 28 -13.66 0.77 18.42
C PRO A 28 -14.61 0.13 17.39
N ALA A 29 -14.92 0.79 16.27
CA ALA A 29 -15.88 0.29 15.29
C ALA A 29 -15.24 -0.02 13.92
N LEU A 30 -14.28 -0.95 13.88
CA LEU A 30 -13.84 -1.64 12.65
C LEU A 30 -13.25 -3.05 12.93
N ILE A 31 -13.57 -3.63 14.10
CA ILE A 31 -13.15 -4.99 14.52
C ILE A 31 -14.17 -6.07 14.09
N ALA A 32 -15.31 -5.70 13.50
CA ALA A 32 -16.37 -6.65 13.16
C ALA A 32 -16.21 -7.27 11.75
N SER A 33 -15.21 -8.15 11.58
CA SER A 33 -15.37 -9.33 10.70
C SER A 33 -14.50 -10.53 11.08
N GLU A 34 -13.78 -10.50 12.21
CA GLU A 34 -13.15 -11.69 12.79
C GLU A 34 -14.13 -12.46 13.68
N GLY A 35 -15.23 -12.91 13.05
CA GLY A 35 -16.22 -13.81 13.65
C GLY A 35 -15.90 -15.30 13.43
N ALA A 36 -14.64 -15.65 13.17
CA ALA A 36 -14.21 -17.04 13.31
C ALA A 36 -13.88 -17.24 14.79
N THR A 37 -14.68 -18.07 15.47
CA THR A 37 -14.38 -18.59 16.81
C THR A 37 -12.89 -18.88 16.91
N LEU A 38 -12.19 -18.11 17.76
CA LEU A 38 -10.78 -18.31 18.06
C LEU A 38 -10.59 -19.76 18.47
N ALA A 39 -9.92 -20.53 17.60
CA ALA A 39 -9.32 -21.78 18.02
C ALA A 39 -8.44 -21.48 19.24
N PRO A 40 -8.41 -22.35 20.26
CA PRO A 40 -7.59 -22.13 21.44
C PRO A 40 -6.15 -21.82 21.05
N ARG A 41 -5.55 -20.86 21.76
CA ARG A 41 -4.15 -20.44 21.64
C ARG A 41 -3.27 -21.71 21.67
N PRO A 42 -2.43 -21.99 20.65
CA PRO A 42 -1.49 -23.08 20.75
C PRO A 42 -0.60 -22.81 21.96
N GLU A 43 -0.51 -23.78 22.87
CA GLU A 43 0.45 -23.74 23.96
C GLU A 43 1.87 -23.64 23.37
N ALA A 44 2.77 -23.00 24.11
CA ALA A 44 4.19 -22.96 23.78
C ALA A 44 4.75 -24.40 23.78
N GLY A 45 4.75 -25.06 22.62
CA GLY A 45 5.16 -26.47 22.55
C GLY A 45 5.09 -27.14 21.18
N GLU A 46 4.24 -26.69 20.25
CA GLU A 46 4.27 -27.22 18.88
C GLU A 46 5.12 -26.32 17.99
N PHE A 47 6.39 -26.66 17.84
CA PHE A 47 7.17 -26.22 16.68
C PHE A 47 6.49 -26.83 15.45
N GLU A 48 5.57 -26.09 14.83
CA GLU A 48 5.11 -26.43 13.49
C GLU A 48 6.36 -26.45 12.61
N ASP A 49 6.78 -27.63 12.15
CA ASP A 49 7.88 -27.76 11.22
C ASP A 49 7.59 -26.83 10.04
N LEU A 50 8.51 -25.90 9.76
CA LEU A 50 8.39 -24.97 8.65
C LEU A 50 8.46 -25.77 7.34
N VAL A 51 7.30 -26.15 6.81
CA VAL A 51 7.18 -26.93 5.57
C VAL A 51 7.84 -26.16 4.42
N PRO A 52 8.91 -26.69 3.81
CA PRO A 52 9.62 -25.96 2.78
C PRO A 52 8.72 -25.59 1.59
N PHE A 53 8.87 -24.37 1.08
CA PHE A 53 8.21 -23.96 -0.16
C PHE A 53 9.13 -23.14 -1.05
N THR A 54 8.82 -23.18 -2.35
CA THR A 54 9.51 -22.42 -3.39
C THR A 54 8.55 -21.39 -3.98
N VAL A 55 9.02 -20.15 -4.06
CA VAL A 55 8.34 -19.02 -4.68
C VAL A 55 8.91 -18.82 -6.08
N ASN A 56 8.04 -18.82 -7.09
CA ASN A 56 8.45 -18.44 -8.44
C ASN A 56 8.61 -16.91 -8.49
N VAL A 57 9.67 -16.44 -9.15
CA VAL A 57 10.00 -15.02 -9.28
C VAL A 57 9.95 -14.60 -10.74
N SER A 58 9.14 -13.58 -11.02
CA SER A 58 9.17 -12.80 -12.26
C SER A 58 9.92 -11.51 -11.98
N ALA A 59 11.07 -11.31 -12.62
CA ALA A 59 11.88 -10.11 -12.48
C ALA A 59 11.57 -9.13 -13.62
N HIS A 60 11.28 -7.88 -13.29
CA HIS A 60 11.03 -6.80 -14.25
C HIS A 60 12.13 -5.77 -14.12
N LEU A 61 12.99 -5.66 -15.13
CA LEU A 61 14.13 -4.75 -15.17
C LEU A 61 13.72 -3.48 -15.91
N VAL A 62 13.47 -2.42 -15.15
CA VAL A 62 12.77 -1.22 -15.64
C VAL A 62 13.73 -0.05 -15.72
N ALA A 63 13.85 0.58 -16.89
CA ALA A 63 14.69 1.75 -17.08
C ALA A 63 14.03 2.78 -17.99
N THR A 64 14.49 4.03 -17.88
CA THR A 64 14.13 5.09 -18.81
C THR A 64 14.81 4.88 -20.18
N PRO A 65 14.30 5.48 -21.27
CA PRO A 65 15.01 5.47 -22.55
C PRO A 65 16.42 6.04 -22.44
N GLY A 66 17.44 5.25 -22.74
CA GLY A 66 18.86 5.61 -22.59
C GLY A 66 19.39 5.50 -21.14
N GLY A 67 18.53 5.14 -20.19
CA GLY A 67 18.90 4.80 -18.82
C GLY A 67 19.55 3.42 -18.72
N LYS A 68 19.87 3.01 -17.48
CA LYS A 68 20.48 1.70 -17.19
C LYS A 68 19.56 0.88 -16.29
N HIS A 69 19.31 -0.36 -16.69
CA HIS A 69 18.69 -1.39 -15.86
C HIS A 69 19.77 -2.30 -15.25
N LEU A 70 19.38 -3.19 -14.34
CA LEU A 70 20.27 -4.24 -13.84
C LEU A 70 20.79 -5.13 -14.97
N SER A 71 22.04 -5.57 -14.85
CA SER A 71 22.56 -6.65 -15.70
C SER A 71 22.08 -8.01 -15.19
N GLU A 72 22.03 -9.01 -16.06
CA GLU A 72 21.70 -10.39 -15.66
C GLU A 72 22.61 -10.89 -14.54
N LYS A 73 23.92 -10.60 -14.61
CA LYS A 73 24.87 -10.93 -13.54
C LYS A 73 24.52 -10.30 -12.20
N ALA A 74 24.05 -9.05 -12.19
CA ALA A 74 23.62 -8.38 -10.96
C ALA A 74 22.32 -8.99 -10.43
N LEU A 75 21.38 -9.34 -11.32
CA LEU A 75 20.15 -10.04 -10.97
C LEU A 75 20.43 -11.42 -10.35
N ASP A 76 21.31 -12.23 -10.96
CA ASP A 76 21.71 -13.54 -10.43
C ASP A 76 22.33 -13.40 -9.04
N GLY A 77 23.25 -12.45 -8.87
CA GLY A 77 23.85 -12.14 -7.57
C GLY A 77 22.83 -11.70 -6.52
N GLN A 78 21.79 -10.97 -6.93
CA GLN A 78 20.69 -10.57 -6.05
C GLN A 78 19.81 -11.77 -5.65
N MET A 79 19.52 -12.68 -6.59
CA MET A 79 18.77 -13.91 -6.33
C MET A 79 19.52 -14.85 -5.37
N ASP A 80 20.84 -14.88 -5.46
CA ASP A 80 21.72 -15.58 -4.51
C ASP A 80 21.63 -14.99 -3.09
N ILE A 81 21.64 -13.66 -2.96
CA ILE A 81 21.49 -12.97 -1.68
C ILE A 81 20.11 -13.28 -1.08
N ILE A 82 19.05 -13.21 -1.89
CA ILE A 82 17.69 -13.53 -1.48
C ILE A 82 17.63 -14.98 -0.97
N ASN A 83 18.03 -15.96 -1.78
CA ASN A 83 17.96 -17.37 -1.37
C ASN A 83 18.76 -17.66 -0.09
N ARG A 84 19.97 -17.09 0.06
CA ARG A 84 20.75 -17.25 1.30
C ARG A 84 20.05 -16.67 2.52
N SER A 85 19.42 -15.51 2.40
CA SER A 85 18.73 -14.84 3.52
C SER A 85 17.47 -15.58 3.98
N PHE A 86 16.79 -16.29 3.09
CA PHE A 86 15.52 -16.98 3.39
C PHE A 86 15.67 -18.49 3.64
N ALA A 87 16.78 -19.11 3.21
CA ALA A 87 17.05 -20.53 3.40
C ALA A 87 16.93 -21.03 4.86
N PRO A 88 17.37 -20.28 5.91
CA PRO A 88 17.19 -20.71 7.30
C PRO A 88 15.73 -20.90 7.74
N HIS A 89 14.78 -20.34 6.97
CA HIS A 89 13.34 -20.43 7.22
C HIS A 89 12.62 -21.37 6.25
N ASN A 90 13.36 -22.22 5.52
CA ASN A 90 12.84 -23.15 4.53
C ASN A 90 12.05 -22.48 3.38
N ILE A 91 12.46 -21.28 2.99
CA ILE A 91 11.87 -20.54 1.87
C ILE A 91 12.93 -20.39 0.78
N SER A 92 12.57 -20.73 -0.45
CA SER A 92 13.44 -20.64 -1.63
C SER A 92 12.76 -19.87 -2.76
N PHE A 93 13.55 -19.27 -3.65
CA PHE A 93 13.09 -18.42 -4.74
C PHE A 93 13.71 -18.88 -6.06
N ALA A 94 12.86 -19.21 -7.03
CA ALA A 94 13.26 -19.63 -8.36
C ALA A 94 12.92 -18.53 -9.37
N LEU A 95 13.95 -17.96 -10.01
CA LEU A 95 13.76 -17.02 -11.12
C LEU A 95 13.20 -17.80 -12.31
N VAL A 96 11.98 -17.47 -12.75
CA VAL A 96 11.30 -18.15 -13.86
C VAL A 96 11.15 -17.28 -15.10
N GLU A 97 11.18 -15.96 -14.94
CA GLU A 97 11.02 -14.99 -16.02
C GLU A 97 11.80 -13.72 -15.71
N THR A 98 12.40 -13.13 -16.75
CA THR A 98 13.02 -11.80 -16.71
C THR A 98 12.47 -10.99 -17.87
N GLU A 99 11.81 -9.87 -17.56
CA GLU A 99 11.27 -8.91 -18.53
C GLU A 99 12.07 -7.61 -18.48
N HIS A 100 12.42 -7.05 -19.64
CA HIS A 100 13.04 -5.73 -19.73
C HIS A 100 11.99 -4.72 -20.17
N ILE A 101 11.83 -3.66 -19.38
CA ILE A 101 10.81 -2.63 -19.62
C ILE A 101 11.51 -1.28 -19.80
N ILE A 102 11.31 -0.67 -20.96
CA ILE A 102 11.80 0.69 -21.25
C ILE A 102 10.62 1.64 -21.23
N ASP A 103 10.51 2.42 -20.15
CA ASP A 103 9.47 3.42 -19.96
C ASP A 103 10.00 4.60 -19.16
N THR A 104 9.73 5.81 -19.64
CA THR A 104 10.23 7.05 -19.06
C THR A 104 9.72 7.29 -17.64
N LEU A 105 8.46 6.94 -17.34
CA LEU A 105 7.87 7.16 -16.03
C LEU A 105 8.25 6.01 -15.09
N TRP A 106 8.07 4.77 -15.53
CA TRP A 106 8.24 3.62 -14.66
C TRP A 106 9.68 3.42 -14.20
N GLY A 107 10.66 3.70 -15.08
CA GLY A 107 12.08 3.67 -14.70
C GLY A 107 12.42 4.67 -13.59
N GLN A 108 11.62 5.72 -13.43
CA GLN A 108 11.79 6.76 -12.42
C GLN A 108 10.99 6.54 -11.13
N GLY A 109 10.34 5.38 -11.00
CA GLY A 109 9.46 5.12 -9.87
C GLY A 109 8.27 6.07 -9.87
N ILE A 110 7.74 6.35 -11.06
CA ILE A 110 6.52 7.13 -11.25
C ILE A 110 5.52 6.22 -11.96
N ASP A 111 4.27 6.20 -11.51
CA ASP A 111 3.19 5.35 -12.07
C ASP A 111 3.34 3.86 -11.76
N GLU A 112 3.89 3.56 -10.59
CA GLU A 112 4.24 2.22 -10.13
C GLU A 112 3.04 1.28 -10.18
N MET A 113 1.86 1.76 -9.76
CA MET A 113 0.64 0.96 -9.82
C MET A 113 0.30 0.48 -11.24
N ARG A 114 0.40 1.35 -12.26
CA ARG A 114 0.09 0.96 -13.64
C ARG A 114 1.18 0.09 -14.23
N MET A 115 2.44 0.35 -13.87
CA MET A 115 3.55 -0.54 -14.20
C MET A 115 3.21 -1.95 -13.72
N MET A 116 2.98 -2.11 -12.41
CA MET A 116 2.67 -3.41 -11.82
C MET A 116 1.42 -4.02 -12.44
N TRP A 117 0.34 -3.23 -12.57
CA TRP A 117 -0.91 -3.70 -13.16
C TRP A 117 -0.74 -4.30 -14.57
N LYS A 118 0.07 -3.67 -15.42
CA LYS A 118 0.28 -4.09 -16.82
C LYS A 118 1.29 -5.22 -16.96
N SER A 119 2.28 -5.30 -16.07
CA SER A 119 3.42 -6.21 -16.22
C SER A 119 3.42 -7.39 -15.25
N ASN A 120 2.55 -7.41 -14.24
CA ASN A 120 2.40 -8.54 -13.32
C ASN A 120 2.22 -9.89 -14.07
N ARG A 121 2.94 -10.90 -13.59
CA ARG A 121 2.96 -12.27 -14.12
C ARG A 121 2.54 -13.27 -13.04
N GLY A 122 1.93 -14.37 -13.49
CA GLY A 122 1.60 -15.51 -12.63
C GLY A 122 0.33 -15.33 -11.79
N ASP A 123 0.25 -16.13 -10.72
CA ASP A 123 -0.83 -16.09 -9.74
C ASP A 123 -0.33 -15.50 -8.41
N ALA A 124 -1.16 -15.52 -7.37
CA ALA A 124 -0.79 -15.03 -6.04
C ALA A 124 0.47 -15.69 -5.43
N ARG A 125 0.97 -16.81 -5.95
CA ARG A 125 2.20 -17.49 -5.50
C ARG A 125 3.45 -17.02 -6.24
N THR A 126 3.30 -16.26 -7.32
CA THR A 126 4.42 -15.68 -8.06
C THR A 126 4.77 -14.32 -7.47
N LEU A 127 6.01 -14.18 -7.02
CA LEU A 127 6.56 -12.90 -6.61
C LEU A 127 6.99 -12.12 -7.87
N ASN A 128 6.43 -10.93 -8.03
CA ASN A 128 6.88 -9.98 -9.05
C ASN A 128 7.86 -8.99 -8.41
N LEU A 129 9.12 -9.00 -8.85
CA LEU A 129 10.17 -8.09 -8.41
C LEU A 129 10.48 -7.08 -9.50
N TYR A 130 10.23 -5.81 -9.23
CA TYR A 130 10.50 -4.71 -10.14
C TYR A 130 11.79 -4.03 -9.72
N PHE A 131 12.82 -4.10 -10.54
CA PHE A 131 14.05 -3.35 -10.34
C PHE A 131 14.03 -2.12 -11.23
N ILE A 132 13.72 -0.97 -10.61
CA ILE A 132 13.61 0.31 -11.31
C ILE A 132 14.94 1.06 -11.27
N GLU A 133 15.20 1.88 -12.28
CA GLU A 133 16.42 2.67 -12.39
C GLU A 133 16.62 3.60 -11.17
N ARG A 134 15.57 4.31 -10.72
CA ARG A 134 15.59 5.15 -9.51
C ARG A 134 14.18 5.52 -9.05
N PHE A 135 14.04 5.99 -7.82
CA PHE A 135 12.90 6.82 -7.40
C PHE A 135 13.29 8.29 -7.57
N SER A 136 12.71 8.99 -8.56
CA SER A 136 13.10 10.37 -8.88
C SER A 136 12.63 11.39 -7.84
N ASP A 137 11.50 11.15 -7.19
CA ASP A 137 10.92 12.11 -6.24
C ASP A 137 11.50 12.04 -4.83
N ASP A 138 11.95 10.85 -4.44
CA ASP A 138 12.68 10.63 -3.21
C ASP A 138 13.83 9.66 -3.46
N PRO A 139 15.03 10.17 -3.77
CA PRO A 139 16.21 9.34 -4.00
C PRO A 139 16.65 8.52 -2.79
N THR A 140 16.09 8.78 -1.59
CA THR A 140 16.38 8.01 -0.38
C THR A 140 15.53 6.75 -0.25
N THR A 141 14.44 6.63 -1.02
CA THR A 141 13.62 5.43 -1.07
C THR A 141 14.40 4.30 -1.75
N THR A 142 14.50 3.17 -1.07
CA THR A 142 15.21 1.97 -1.53
C THR A 142 14.25 0.93 -2.11
N GLY A 143 12.99 0.95 -1.68
CA GLY A 143 11.94 0.14 -2.25
C GLY A 143 10.52 0.57 -1.86
N LEU A 144 9.57 -0.01 -2.57
CA LEU A 144 8.13 0.20 -2.43
C LEU A 144 7.41 -1.15 -2.51
N LEU A 145 6.38 -1.36 -1.66
CA LEU A 145 5.49 -2.51 -1.78
C LEU A 145 4.03 -2.16 -1.45
N TYR A 146 3.10 -2.72 -2.22
CA TYR A 146 1.67 -2.78 -1.89
C TYR A 146 1.34 -4.13 -1.27
N SER A 147 0.90 -4.14 -0.02
CA SER A 147 0.61 -5.40 0.69
C SER A 147 -0.84 -5.87 0.43
N PRO A 148 -1.09 -7.11 -0.02
CA PRO A 148 -2.45 -7.61 -0.24
C PRO A 148 -3.32 -7.69 1.02
N ASP A 149 -2.70 -7.72 2.20
CA ASP A 149 -3.39 -7.62 3.50
C ASP A 149 -3.97 -6.21 3.75
N ARG A 150 -3.48 -5.23 3.00
CA ARG A 150 -3.67 -3.81 3.25
C ARG A 150 -4.57 -3.18 2.18
N ILE A 151 -4.44 -3.55 0.92
CA ILE A 151 -5.34 -3.08 -0.16
C ILE A 151 -6.67 -3.85 -0.23
N PRO A 152 -7.73 -3.32 -0.88
CA PRO A 152 -9.03 -3.99 -0.97
C PRO A 152 -8.92 -5.43 -1.41
N ARG A 153 -9.58 -6.35 -0.70
CA ARG A 153 -9.54 -7.79 -1.04
C ARG A 153 -10.43 -8.12 -2.25
N ASP A 154 -10.11 -7.53 -3.40
CA ASP A 154 -10.60 -7.97 -4.71
C ASP A 154 -9.49 -8.73 -5.47
N LEU A 155 -9.83 -9.33 -6.61
CA LEU A 155 -8.85 -10.07 -7.42
C LEU A 155 -7.94 -9.13 -8.25
N GLY A 156 -8.29 -7.85 -8.40
CA GLY A 156 -7.46 -6.83 -9.02
C GLY A 156 -6.28 -6.43 -8.14
N THR A 157 -6.41 -6.55 -6.82
CA THR A 157 -5.33 -6.29 -5.86
C THR A 157 -4.08 -7.12 -6.12
N TYR A 158 -4.21 -8.36 -6.57
CA TYR A 158 -3.05 -9.20 -6.92
C TYR A 158 -2.30 -8.72 -8.18
N ARG A 159 -2.86 -7.80 -8.98
CA ARG A 159 -2.16 -7.19 -10.14
C ARG A 159 -1.14 -6.14 -9.72
N VAL A 160 -1.32 -5.53 -8.57
CA VAL A 160 -0.36 -4.55 -8.02
C VAL A 160 0.46 -5.16 -6.87
N ASP A 161 0.41 -6.47 -6.72
CA ASP A 161 1.20 -7.20 -5.73
C ASP A 161 2.62 -7.48 -6.26
N GLY A 162 3.60 -7.30 -5.38
CA GLY A 162 5.03 -7.42 -5.69
C GLY A 162 5.86 -6.43 -4.88
N ALA A 163 7.17 -6.41 -5.12
CA ALA A 163 8.07 -5.44 -4.53
C ALA A 163 8.83 -4.68 -5.62
N ILE A 164 8.97 -3.38 -5.44
CA ILE A 164 9.75 -2.48 -6.28
C ILE A 164 11.02 -2.12 -5.54
N ILE A 165 12.17 -2.28 -6.18
CA ILE A 165 13.50 -2.11 -5.59
C ILE A 165 14.31 -1.17 -6.48
N ALA A 166 14.94 -0.18 -5.87
CA ALA A 166 15.84 0.72 -6.59
C ALA A 166 17.13 -0.01 -6.99
N ALA A 167 17.52 0.08 -8.26
CA ALA A 167 18.64 -0.67 -8.82
C ALA A 167 19.99 -0.37 -8.14
N HIS A 168 20.16 0.82 -7.55
CA HIS A 168 21.38 1.21 -6.83
C HIS A 168 21.62 0.42 -5.54
N THR A 169 20.58 -0.23 -5.00
CA THR A 169 20.65 -1.04 -3.78
C THR A 169 21.16 -2.46 -4.05
N VAL A 170 21.26 -2.84 -5.33
CA VAL A 170 21.61 -4.19 -5.78
C VAL A 170 23.11 -4.26 -6.12
N PRO A 171 23.86 -5.23 -5.57
CA PRO A 171 25.26 -5.41 -5.91
C PRO A 171 25.51 -5.59 -7.40
N GLY A 172 26.38 -4.76 -7.96
CA GLY A 172 26.68 -4.70 -9.39
C GLY A 172 25.63 -3.97 -10.25
N GLY A 173 24.63 -3.34 -9.62
CA GLY A 173 23.60 -2.54 -10.28
C GLY A 173 24.04 -1.13 -10.67
N PRO A 174 23.30 -0.44 -11.54
CA PRO A 174 23.52 0.98 -11.84
C PRO A 174 23.44 1.85 -10.59
N GLY A 175 24.45 2.68 -10.36
CA GLY A 175 24.51 3.56 -9.18
C GLY A 175 24.87 2.85 -7.87
N TRP A 176 25.22 1.56 -7.92
CA TRP A 176 25.59 0.79 -6.74
C TRP A 176 26.87 1.31 -6.07
N ASP A 177 26.78 1.50 -4.76
CA ASP A 177 27.90 1.77 -3.86
C ASP A 177 28.07 0.60 -2.88
N ALA A 178 29.20 -0.11 -3.03
CA ALA A 178 29.52 -1.28 -2.23
C ALA A 178 29.77 -0.97 -0.75
N ALA A 179 30.04 0.29 -0.38
CA ALA A 179 30.19 0.68 1.02
C ALA A 179 28.84 0.79 1.75
N THR A 180 27.75 1.01 1.00
CA THR A 180 26.42 1.32 1.54
C THR A 180 25.44 0.17 1.34
N TRP A 181 25.51 -0.53 0.20
CA TRP A 181 24.45 -1.46 -0.23
C TRP A 181 24.95 -2.89 -0.43
N GLU A 182 24.28 -3.84 0.20
CA GLU A 182 24.59 -5.27 0.15
C GLU A 182 23.43 -6.11 -0.40
N GLY A 183 22.45 -5.46 -1.04
CA GLY A 183 21.27 -6.13 -1.61
C GLY A 183 20.21 -6.51 -0.58
N LYS A 184 20.22 -5.91 0.63
CA LYS A 184 19.25 -6.23 1.69
C LYS A 184 17.93 -5.49 1.54
N ALA A 185 17.87 -4.43 0.73
CA ALA A 185 16.62 -3.78 0.35
C ALA A 185 15.63 -4.77 -0.29
N ALA A 186 16.08 -5.61 -1.23
CA ALA A 186 15.25 -6.65 -1.83
C ALA A 186 14.78 -7.69 -0.80
N VAL A 187 15.67 -8.11 0.11
CA VAL A 187 15.34 -9.06 1.20
C VAL A 187 14.23 -8.48 2.09
N ARG A 188 14.34 -7.21 2.47
CA ARG A 188 13.32 -6.50 3.26
C ARG A 188 11.99 -6.38 2.51
N GLY A 189 12.03 -6.00 1.23
CA GLY A 189 10.83 -5.93 0.37
C GLY A 189 10.10 -7.26 0.30
N ILE A 190 10.82 -8.36 0.14
CA ILE A 190 10.25 -9.71 0.14
C ILE A 190 9.71 -10.09 1.53
N GLY A 191 10.37 -9.67 2.62
CA GLY A 191 9.84 -9.82 3.97
C GLY A 191 8.46 -9.18 4.12
N TYR A 192 8.28 -7.95 3.64
CA TYR A 192 6.97 -7.30 3.60
C TYR A 192 5.97 -8.05 2.70
N TRP A 193 6.39 -8.56 1.54
CA TRP A 193 5.54 -9.34 0.62
C TRP A 193 5.03 -10.64 1.25
N LEU A 194 5.85 -11.25 2.11
CA LEU A 194 5.51 -12.41 2.95
C LEU A 194 4.79 -12.02 4.26
N GLY A 195 4.39 -10.75 4.42
CA GLY A 195 3.54 -10.29 5.51
C GLY A 195 4.26 -10.00 6.83
N LEU A 196 5.59 -9.83 6.80
CA LEU A 196 6.33 -9.23 7.91
C LEU A 196 6.06 -7.72 7.99
N LEU A 197 6.42 -7.14 9.13
CA LEU A 197 6.31 -5.72 9.40
C LEU A 197 7.69 -5.20 9.82
N GLY A 198 7.89 -3.88 9.75
CA GLY A 198 9.13 -3.29 10.27
C GLY A 198 9.19 -3.47 11.78
N THR A 199 10.35 -3.84 12.31
CA THR A 199 10.53 -4.12 13.76
C THR A 199 10.14 -2.93 14.64
N SER A 200 10.29 -1.71 14.14
CA SER A 200 9.99 -0.47 14.85
C SER A 200 8.58 0.09 14.60
N ARG A 201 7.60 -0.72 14.16
CA ARG A 201 6.29 -0.26 13.68
C ARG A 201 5.48 0.52 14.73
N VAL A 202 5.42 0.02 15.96
CA VAL A 202 4.57 0.58 17.04
C VAL A 202 5.42 1.18 18.17
N ARG A 203 6.74 1.32 17.94
CA ARG A 203 7.70 1.85 18.93
C ARG A 203 7.67 0.99 20.21
N CYS A 204 7.82 1.62 21.37
CA CYS A 204 7.90 0.95 22.68
C CYS A 204 6.55 0.58 23.31
N SER A 205 5.43 0.67 22.57
CA SER A 205 4.09 0.34 23.05
C SER A 205 3.31 -0.55 22.07
N GLY A 206 2.25 -1.21 22.55
CA GLY A 206 1.38 -2.04 21.72
C GLY A 206 1.98 -3.39 21.32
N GLN A 207 1.47 -3.99 20.24
CA GLN A 207 1.84 -5.34 19.78
C GLN A 207 3.06 -5.37 18.82
N GLY A 208 3.81 -4.27 18.71
CA GLY A 208 5.01 -4.20 17.86
C GLY A 208 4.76 -4.62 16.40
N ASP A 209 5.62 -5.49 15.89
CA ASP A 209 5.52 -6.06 14.54
C ASP A 209 4.71 -7.37 14.48
N TYR A 210 3.98 -7.71 15.56
CA TYR A 210 3.19 -8.92 15.73
C TYR A 210 4.01 -10.21 15.59
N VAL A 211 5.26 -10.16 16.06
CA VAL A 211 6.15 -11.30 16.23
C VAL A 211 6.72 -11.23 17.66
N ASP A 212 6.57 -12.30 18.44
CA ASP A 212 6.87 -12.26 19.87
C ASP A 212 8.38 -12.25 20.18
N ASP A 213 9.22 -12.73 19.26
CA ASP A 213 10.67 -12.84 19.44
C ASP A 213 11.47 -11.69 18.79
N THR A 214 10.79 -10.61 18.41
CA THR A 214 11.36 -9.35 17.93
C THR A 214 11.18 -8.28 19.01
N PRO A 215 12.26 -7.84 19.68
CA PRO A 215 12.19 -6.77 20.67
C PRO A 215 11.62 -5.47 20.10
N ALA A 216 10.92 -4.71 20.94
CA ALA A 216 10.40 -3.39 20.59
C ALA A 216 11.56 -2.41 20.35
N ALA A 217 11.41 -1.50 19.39
CA ALA A 217 12.45 -0.55 19.04
C ALA A 217 11.89 0.75 18.46
N MET A 218 12.62 1.84 18.64
CA MET A 218 12.37 3.13 18.00
C MET A 218 13.09 3.24 16.66
N ARG A 219 12.34 3.60 15.62
CA ARG A 219 12.87 3.69 14.25
C ARG A 219 14.02 4.70 14.13
N ASP A 220 13.83 5.86 14.72
CA ASP A 220 14.66 7.04 14.45
C ASP A 220 16.05 6.96 15.11
N GLU A 221 16.23 6.06 16.08
CA GLU A 221 17.49 5.88 16.81
C GLU A 221 18.48 4.96 16.08
N SER A 222 18.01 4.17 15.11
CA SER A 222 18.82 3.21 14.35
C SER A 222 18.80 3.43 12.84
N LEU A 223 18.06 4.43 12.35
CA LEU A 223 17.86 4.69 10.92
C LEU A 223 19.19 4.89 10.16
N GLY A 224 19.48 3.98 9.22
CA GLY A 224 20.64 4.06 8.33
C GLY A 224 21.99 3.84 9.01
N ILE A 225 22.02 3.44 10.29
CA ILE A 225 23.25 3.21 11.08
C ILE A 225 23.23 1.83 11.74
N CYS A 226 24.30 1.46 12.45
CA CYS A 226 24.41 0.19 13.19
C CYS A 226 24.85 0.42 14.64
N PRO A 227 23.96 0.90 15.51
CA PRO A 227 24.29 1.26 16.89
C PRO A 227 24.30 0.02 17.79
N VAL A 228 25.47 -0.60 17.95
CA VAL A 228 25.64 -1.81 18.78
C VAL A 228 25.28 -1.52 20.23
N GLY A 229 24.40 -2.35 20.80
CA GLY A 229 23.96 -2.23 22.20
C GLY A 229 22.85 -1.22 22.42
N LEU A 230 22.22 -0.71 21.36
CA LEU A 230 21.08 0.20 21.47
C LEU A 230 19.91 -0.48 22.21
N ASP A 231 19.35 0.27 23.16
CA ASP A 231 18.11 -0.06 23.87
C ASP A 231 17.27 1.22 23.91
N SER A 232 16.43 1.40 22.89
CA SER A 232 15.52 2.54 22.77
C SER A 232 14.23 2.35 23.57
N CYS A 233 13.97 1.12 24.04
CA CYS A 233 12.78 0.74 24.78
C CYS A 233 13.15 0.04 26.10
N PRO A 234 13.80 0.73 27.06
CA PRO A 234 14.38 0.10 28.26
C PRO A 234 13.35 -0.50 29.22
N ASP A 235 12.09 -0.08 29.11
CA ASP A 235 10.97 -0.64 29.88
C ASP A 235 10.38 -1.92 29.22
N GLN A 236 10.89 -2.32 28.05
CA GLN A 236 10.51 -3.52 27.32
C GLN A 236 11.67 -4.53 27.32
N PRO A 237 11.39 -5.85 27.17
CA PRO A 237 12.44 -6.85 27.16
C PRO A 237 13.25 -6.85 25.86
N GLY A 238 14.57 -6.88 25.99
CA GLY A 238 15.52 -7.08 24.88
C GLY A 238 16.14 -5.79 24.36
N LEU A 239 17.24 -5.91 23.61
CA LEU A 239 17.86 -4.80 22.90
C LEU A 239 17.19 -4.60 21.53
N ASP A 240 17.34 -3.41 20.95
CA ASP A 240 16.87 -3.12 19.60
C ASP A 240 17.37 -4.19 18.61
N PRO A 241 16.52 -4.75 17.73
CA PRO A 241 16.88 -5.79 16.79
C PRO A 241 17.64 -5.21 15.58
N ILE A 242 18.78 -4.57 15.82
CA ILE A 242 19.58 -3.83 14.82
C ILE A 242 20.06 -4.72 13.66
N HIS A 243 20.21 -6.03 13.90
CA HIS A 243 20.66 -7.02 12.92
C HIS A 243 19.52 -7.64 12.09
N ASN A 244 18.26 -7.28 12.38
CA ASN A 244 17.11 -7.84 11.68
C ASN A 244 16.94 -7.25 10.28
N PHE A 245 16.62 -8.06 9.26
CA PHE A 245 16.36 -7.58 7.89
C PHE A 245 15.20 -6.57 7.81
N MET A 246 14.25 -6.59 8.75
CA MET A 246 13.13 -5.66 8.83
C MET A 246 13.44 -4.38 9.64
N SER A 247 14.66 -4.25 10.17
CA SER A 247 15.13 -3.09 10.94
C SER A 247 15.58 -1.94 10.04
N PRO A 248 15.31 -0.66 10.37
CA PRO A 248 15.69 0.50 9.55
C PRO A 248 17.20 0.80 9.50
N THR A 249 18.05 -0.09 10.01
CA THR A 249 19.52 0.03 10.06
C THR A 249 20.19 0.03 8.68
N SER A 250 21.50 0.28 8.63
CA SER A 250 22.30 0.13 7.40
C SER A 250 22.29 -1.33 6.90
N ASP A 251 22.50 -1.55 5.59
CA ASP A 251 22.54 -2.91 5.03
C ASP A 251 23.60 -3.80 5.67
N SER A 252 24.79 -3.25 5.94
CA SER A 252 25.88 -3.93 6.65
C SER A 252 25.54 -4.40 8.06
N CYS A 253 24.51 -3.82 8.68
CA CYS A 253 24.05 -4.26 10.00
C CYS A 253 23.15 -5.49 9.91
N LYS A 254 22.44 -5.71 8.79
CA LYS A 254 21.35 -6.68 8.69
C LYS A 254 21.84 -8.07 8.30
N THR A 255 21.57 -9.06 9.14
CA THR A 255 22.06 -10.45 8.97
C THR A 255 20.97 -11.51 9.02
N GLU A 256 19.80 -11.25 9.60
CA GLU A 256 18.85 -12.33 9.94
C GLU A 256 17.37 -11.93 9.97
N PHE A 257 16.51 -12.95 9.88
CA PHE A 257 15.15 -12.90 10.42
C PHE A 257 15.08 -13.77 11.69
N THR A 258 14.11 -13.51 12.55
CA THR A 258 13.89 -14.35 13.74
C THR A 258 13.14 -15.64 13.40
N PRO A 259 13.20 -16.69 14.25
CA PRO A 259 12.35 -17.87 14.09
C PRO A 259 10.85 -17.53 14.02
N GLY A 260 10.39 -16.56 14.80
CA GLY A 260 9.01 -16.07 14.80
C GLY A 260 8.61 -15.37 13.50
N GLN A 261 9.51 -14.59 12.91
CA GLN A 261 9.32 -14.05 11.56
C GLN A 261 9.21 -15.18 10.53
N GLY A 262 10.05 -16.22 10.64
CA GLY A 262 9.93 -17.45 9.86
C GLY A 262 8.52 -18.06 9.92
N ARG A 263 8.01 -18.33 11.13
CA ARG A 263 6.63 -18.86 11.33
C ARG A 263 5.56 -17.94 10.75
N ARG A 264 5.71 -16.62 10.92
CA ARG A 264 4.77 -15.64 10.38
C ARG A 264 4.72 -15.67 8.85
N MET A 265 5.87 -15.73 8.18
CA MET A 265 5.94 -15.81 6.72
C MET A 265 5.22 -17.06 6.19
N HIS A 266 5.39 -18.21 6.84
CA HIS A 266 4.69 -19.44 6.49
C HIS A 266 3.18 -19.33 6.68
N LYS A 267 2.73 -18.76 7.81
CA LYS A 267 1.30 -18.52 8.06
C LYS A 267 0.68 -17.60 7.01
N ARG A 268 1.39 -16.53 6.63
CA ARG A 268 0.95 -15.56 5.61
C ARG A 268 0.95 -16.18 4.21
N TRP A 269 1.93 -17.01 3.89
CA TRP A 269 1.96 -17.78 2.65
C TRP A 269 0.70 -18.64 2.48
N ARG A 270 0.35 -19.45 3.49
CA ARG A 270 -0.86 -20.30 3.45
C ARG A 270 -2.16 -19.49 3.32
N ALA A 271 -2.22 -18.33 3.98
CA ALA A 271 -3.43 -17.50 3.98
C ALA A 271 -3.62 -16.73 2.66
N LEU A 272 -2.54 -16.19 2.09
CA LEU A 272 -2.63 -15.18 1.02
C LEU A 272 -2.19 -15.68 -0.35
N ARG A 273 -1.33 -16.71 -0.39
CA ARG A 273 -0.59 -17.14 -1.58
C ARG A 273 -1.02 -18.53 -2.03
N GLU A 274 -1.03 -19.50 -1.11
CA GLU A 274 -1.38 -20.90 -1.38
C GLU A 274 -2.78 -21.11 -2.04
N PRO A 275 -3.83 -20.30 -1.77
CA PRO A 275 -5.12 -20.46 -2.42
C PRO A 275 -5.14 -20.21 -3.94
N HIS A 276 -3.99 -20.05 -4.59
CA HIS A 276 -3.84 -19.95 -6.05
C HIS A 276 -4.76 -18.92 -6.70
N ARG A 277 -4.92 -17.77 -6.05
CA ARG A 277 -5.75 -16.70 -6.59
C ARG A 277 -5.09 -16.15 -7.84
N VAL A 278 -5.75 -16.33 -8.97
CA VAL A 278 -5.29 -15.76 -10.24
C VAL A 278 -5.72 -14.30 -10.27
N PRO A 279 -4.77 -13.34 -10.38
CA PRO A 279 -5.14 -11.94 -10.49
C PRO A 279 -5.99 -11.74 -11.75
N THR A 280 -6.98 -10.87 -11.63
CA THR A 280 -7.85 -10.48 -12.75
C THR A 280 -7.61 -9.03 -13.11
N THR A 281 -7.79 -8.67 -14.38
CA THR A 281 -7.98 -7.27 -14.80
C THR A 281 -9.48 -7.07 -15.03
N PRO A 282 -10.29 -6.94 -13.97
CA PRO A 282 -11.72 -6.76 -14.15
C PRO A 282 -11.93 -5.48 -14.94
N PRO A 283 -12.66 -5.50 -16.07
CA PRO A 283 -12.98 -4.28 -16.77
C PRO A 283 -13.78 -3.36 -15.84
N LEU A 284 -13.51 -2.06 -15.90
CA LEU A 284 -14.41 -1.08 -15.29
C LEU A 284 -15.75 -1.14 -16.04
N ALA A 285 -16.74 -1.74 -15.39
CA ALA A 285 -18.10 -1.78 -15.92
C ALA A 285 -18.82 -0.46 -15.62
N PRO A 286 -19.72 0.00 -16.51
CA PRO A 286 -20.58 1.13 -16.21
C PRO A 286 -21.35 0.92 -14.90
N ILE A 287 -21.35 1.95 -14.07
CA ILE A 287 -22.00 2.01 -12.76
C ILE A 287 -23.38 2.59 -12.99
N THR A 288 -24.40 1.92 -12.47
CA THR A 288 -25.75 2.49 -12.47
C THR A 288 -25.79 3.58 -11.39
N PRO A 289 -26.23 4.81 -11.72
CA PRO A 289 -26.27 5.89 -10.75
C PRO A 289 -27.29 5.57 -9.65
N LEU A 290 -26.95 5.91 -8.40
CA LEU A 290 -27.82 5.67 -7.24
C LEU A 290 -29.15 6.44 -7.36
N LYS A 291 -29.08 7.64 -7.94
CA LYS A 291 -30.24 8.46 -8.28
C LYS A 291 -30.04 9.07 -9.67
N ARG A 292 -31.14 9.14 -10.43
CA ARG A 292 -31.15 9.79 -11.75
C ARG A 292 -31.09 11.30 -11.58
N GLU A 293 -30.70 11.98 -12.66
CA GLU A 293 -30.68 13.43 -12.76
C GLU A 293 -32.01 14.03 -12.25
N THR A 294 -31.92 15.00 -11.36
CA THR A 294 -33.05 15.81 -10.89
C THR A 294 -32.84 17.25 -11.34
N GLU A 295 -33.88 18.07 -11.38
CA GLU A 295 -33.80 19.45 -11.87
C GLU A 295 -32.61 20.21 -11.24
N GLY A 296 -31.59 20.51 -12.07
CA GLY A 296 -30.38 21.23 -11.67
C GLY A 296 -29.25 20.41 -11.03
N LYS A 297 -29.34 19.07 -10.92
CA LYS A 297 -28.27 18.21 -10.37
C LYS A 297 -27.98 16.96 -11.20
N LEU A 298 -26.70 16.67 -11.39
CA LEU A 298 -26.18 15.50 -12.11
C LEU A 298 -26.34 14.19 -11.32
N PRO A 299 -26.35 13.00 -11.96
CA PRO A 299 -26.39 11.71 -11.27
C PRO A 299 -25.16 11.49 -10.37
N TYR A 300 -25.34 10.73 -9.28
CA TYR A 300 -24.22 10.24 -8.45
C TYR A 300 -23.95 8.76 -8.71
N TYR A 301 -22.68 8.44 -8.97
CA TYR A 301 -22.19 7.09 -9.24
C TYR A 301 -21.42 6.58 -8.03
N ALA A 302 -21.91 5.48 -7.46
CA ALA A 302 -21.30 4.80 -6.32
C ALA A 302 -19.92 4.22 -6.65
N LYS A 303 -19.25 3.65 -5.64
CA LYS A 303 -17.94 3.00 -5.80
C LYS A 303 -17.96 1.89 -6.87
N PRO A 304 -16.90 1.78 -7.70
CA PRO A 304 -16.77 0.72 -8.69
C PRO A 304 -16.60 -0.64 -8.01
N LYS A 305 -16.93 -1.73 -8.74
CA LYS A 305 -16.79 -3.10 -8.24
C LYS A 305 -15.35 -3.48 -7.93
N SER A 306 -14.41 -3.03 -8.76
CA SER A 306 -12.99 -3.13 -8.45
C SER A 306 -12.43 -1.74 -8.26
N MET A 307 -12.05 -1.46 -7.02
CA MET A 307 -11.43 -0.19 -6.68
C MET A 307 -10.03 -0.11 -7.30
N MET A 308 -9.31 -1.22 -7.32
CA MET A 308 -7.95 -1.25 -7.86
C MET A 308 -7.92 -0.92 -9.36
N ALA A 309 -8.84 -1.49 -10.15
CA ALA A 309 -9.00 -1.12 -11.55
C ALA A 309 -9.29 0.38 -11.72
N ALA A 310 -10.13 0.95 -10.85
CA ALA A 310 -10.49 2.36 -10.92
C ALA A 310 -9.32 3.27 -10.58
N LEU A 311 -8.51 2.94 -9.58
CA LEU A 311 -7.30 3.69 -9.28
C LEU A 311 -6.34 3.70 -10.47
N VAL A 312 -6.14 2.54 -11.10
CA VAL A 312 -5.22 2.36 -12.23
C VAL A 312 -5.76 3.07 -13.48
N GLU A 313 -7.04 3.01 -13.79
CA GLU A 313 -7.55 3.52 -15.06
C GLU A 313 -8.02 4.98 -14.99
N CYS A 314 -8.56 5.42 -13.84
CA CYS A 314 -9.25 6.71 -13.70
C CYS A 314 -8.44 7.84 -13.08
N LEU A 315 -7.38 7.55 -12.32
CA LEU A 315 -6.59 8.60 -11.68
C LEU A 315 -5.76 9.36 -12.72
N PRO A 316 -5.79 10.70 -12.75
CA PRO A 316 -4.84 11.45 -13.56
C PRO A 316 -3.41 11.22 -13.08
N HIS A 317 -2.49 11.06 -14.03
CA HIS A 317 -1.08 10.81 -13.75
C HIS A 317 -0.19 11.88 -14.38
N GLU A 318 1.08 11.95 -13.97
CA GLU A 318 2.04 13.01 -14.34
C GLU A 318 2.31 13.14 -15.85
N ALA A 319 1.99 12.13 -16.67
CA ALA A 319 1.93 12.29 -18.14
C ALA A 319 0.60 12.87 -18.67
N ASN A 320 -0.30 13.31 -17.80
CA ASN A 320 -1.69 13.68 -18.11
C ASN A 320 -2.47 12.54 -18.82
N VAL A 321 -2.04 11.30 -18.64
CA VAL A 321 -2.70 10.13 -19.22
C VAL A 321 -3.69 9.59 -18.21
N THR A 322 -4.96 9.77 -18.53
CA THR A 322 -6.07 9.08 -17.87
C THR A 322 -6.70 8.14 -18.88
N LEU A 323 -6.79 6.85 -18.54
CA LEU A 323 -7.25 5.81 -19.47
C LEU A 323 -8.78 5.76 -19.55
N GLU A 324 -9.44 5.99 -18.42
CA GLU A 324 -10.90 6.08 -18.31
C GLU A 324 -11.28 7.39 -17.61
N THR A 325 -12.08 8.20 -18.28
CA THR A 325 -12.43 9.54 -17.81
C THR A 325 -13.91 9.70 -17.48
N ARG A 326 -14.72 8.68 -17.78
CA ARG A 326 -16.16 8.75 -17.59
C ARG A 326 -16.52 8.52 -16.13
N GLU A 327 -17.31 9.43 -15.58
CA GLU A 327 -17.77 9.37 -14.19
C GLU A 327 -18.55 8.09 -13.87
N ASP A 328 -19.31 7.58 -14.84
CA ASP A 328 -20.06 6.33 -14.73
C ASP A 328 -19.16 5.08 -14.72
N HIS A 329 -17.85 5.19 -14.91
CA HIS A 329 -16.90 4.09 -14.76
C HIS A 329 -15.97 4.31 -13.56
N CYS A 330 -15.64 5.57 -13.29
CA CYS A 330 -14.71 5.95 -12.24
C CYS A 330 -15.36 6.14 -10.88
N SER A 331 -16.69 6.24 -10.80
CA SER A 331 -17.45 6.79 -9.66
C SER A 331 -17.32 8.30 -9.51
N THR A 332 -18.33 8.91 -8.89
CA THR A 332 -18.35 10.35 -8.60
C THR A 332 -17.21 10.75 -7.66
N PHE A 333 -16.88 9.91 -6.67
CA PHE A 333 -15.78 10.18 -5.75
C PHE A 333 -14.45 10.34 -6.51
N ILE A 334 -14.04 9.33 -7.30
CA ILE A 334 -12.75 9.43 -8.00
C ILE A 334 -12.78 10.59 -8.99
N TYR A 335 -13.90 10.73 -9.70
CA TYR A 335 -14.07 11.73 -10.72
C TYR A 335 -13.91 13.16 -10.17
N CYS A 336 -14.56 13.45 -9.05
CA CYS A 336 -14.54 14.76 -8.41
C CYS A 336 -13.30 14.99 -7.55
N TYR A 337 -12.98 14.05 -6.66
CA TYR A 337 -11.90 14.18 -5.68
C TYR A 337 -10.52 14.27 -6.33
N PHE A 338 -10.21 13.33 -7.24
CA PHE A 338 -8.93 13.33 -7.95
C PHE A 338 -8.94 14.20 -9.21
N GLY A 339 -10.08 14.79 -9.54
CA GLY A 339 -10.20 15.71 -10.65
C GLY A 339 -10.07 15.04 -12.02
N THR A 340 -10.53 13.79 -12.17
CA THR A 340 -10.62 13.10 -13.47
C THR A 340 -11.39 13.94 -14.50
N TRP A 341 -12.37 14.75 -14.06
CA TRP A 341 -13.10 15.70 -14.91
C TRP A 341 -12.19 16.64 -15.71
N LYS A 342 -11.01 16.98 -15.18
CA LYS A 342 -10.03 17.83 -15.87
C LYS A 342 -9.47 17.14 -17.11
N ALA A 343 -9.24 15.83 -17.04
CA ALA A 343 -8.77 15.03 -18.17
C ALA A 343 -9.93 14.66 -19.11
N ALA A 344 -11.15 14.57 -18.59
CA ALA A 344 -12.35 14.21 -19.34
C ALA A 344 -12.80 15.26 -20.36
N ASN A 345 -12.29 16.50 -20.28
CA ASN A 345 -12.70 17.63 -21.12
C ASN A 345 -14.23 17.83 -21.16
N THR A 346 -14.93 17.54 -20.05
CA THR A 346 -16.40 17.66 -19.96
C THR A 346 -16.92 19.09 -20.02
N GLY A 347 -16.03 20.08 -19.95
CA GLY A 347 -16.39 21.50 -19.89
C GLY A 347 -16.85 21.95 -18.50
N GLU A 348 -16.92 21.04 -17.52
CA GLU A 348 -17.14 21.37 -16.12
C GLU A 348 -15.98 22.21 -15.58
N LYS A 349 -16.30 23.33 -14.92
CA LYS A 349 -15.32 24.23 -14.31
C LYS A 349 -15.81 24.63 -12.93
N TYR A 350 -14.98 24.38 -11.94
CA TYR A 350 -15.23 24.69 -10.53
C TYR A 350 -14.35 25.87 -10.10
N THR A 351 -14.88 26.79 -9.30
CA THR A 351 -14.30 28.12 -9.05
C THR A 351 -13.75 28.33 -7.64
N SER A 352 -14.13 27.51 -6.65
CA SER A 352 -13.54 27.60 -5.31
C SER A 352 -12.16 26.96 -5.22
N ASN A 353 -11.44 27.32 -4.14
CA ASN A 353 -10.21 26.65 -3.74
C ASN A 353 -10.41 25.16 -3.42
N ASN A 354 -11.65 24.68 -3.27
CA ASN A 354 -11.96 23.29 -2.96
C ASN A 354 -12.82 22.63 -4.06
N THR A 355 -12.30 22.65 -5.29
CA THR A 355 -13.01 22.26 -6.53
C THR A 355 -13.71 20.90 -6.51
N TRP A 356 -13.23 19.92 -5.74
CA TRP A 356 -13.88 18.61 -5.63
C TRP A 356 -15.20 18.66 -4.85
N ILE A 357 -15.31 19.54 -3.84
CA ILE A 357 -16.56 19.74 -3.08
C ILE A 357 -17.65 20.29 -3.99
N GLU A 358 -17.31 21.27 -4.84
CA GLU A 358 -18.24 21.83 -5.82
C GLU A 358 -18.67 20.78 -6.85
N CYS A 359 -17.71 19.98 -7.32
CA CYS A 359 -18.00 18.86 -8.21
C CYS A 359 -19.01 17.91 -7.57
N GLU A 360 -18.77 17.45 -6.34
CA GLU A 360 -19.71 16.57 -5.65
C GLU A 360 -21.06 17.23 -5.38
N ASN A 361 -21.09 18.50 -4.95
CA ASN A 361 -22.33 19.22 -4.66
C ASN A 361 -23.24 19.38 -5.88
N ALA A 362 -22.65 19.37 -7.09
CA ALA A 362 -23.40 19.38 -8.35
C ALA A 362 -24.11 18.05 -8.64
N ARG A 363 -23.83 16.97 -7.90
CA ARG A 363 -24.50 15.67 -8.02
C ARG A 363 -25.64 15.51 -7.01
N VAL A 364 -26.60 14.64 -7.35
CA VAL A 364 -27.67 14.20 -6.45
C VAL A 364 -27.06 13.34 -5.35
N GLN A 365 -27.07 13.84 -4.13
CA GLN A 365 -26.47 13.14 -3.00
C GLN A 365 -27.24 11.84 -2.67
N PRO A 366 -26.54 10.72 -2.38
CA PRO A 366 -27.16 9.49 -1.89
C PRO A 366 -27.87 9.72 -0.54
N GLN A 367 -29.02 9.08 -0.33
CA GLN A 367 -29.70 9.02 0.98
C GLN A 367 -29.18 7.80 1.74
N THR A 368 -28.96 7.91 3.05
CA THR A 368 -28.59 6.78 3.93
C THR A 368 -29.86 5.99 4.32
N ASP A 369 -29.72 4.67 4.54
CA ASP A 369 -30.83 3.74 4.85
C ASP A 369 -31.63 4.09 6.13
N GLU A 370 -31.20 5.07 6.93
CA GLU A 370 -31.95 5.56 8.10
C GLU A 370 -33.26 6.28 7.72
N GLU A 371 -33.41 6.77 6.49
CA GLU A 371 -34.68 7.35 6.05
C GLU A 371 -35.79 6.30 5.80
N ALA A 372 -35.47 5.01 5.78
CA ALA A 372 -36.46 3.94 5.68
C ALA A 372 -37.03 3.49 7.04
N GLY A 373 -36.44 3.95 8.16
CA GLY A 373 -36.71 3.41 9.50
C GLY A 373 -37.06 4.41 10.60
N ILE A 374 -36.97 5.72 10.37
CA ILE A 374 -37.31 6.72 11.40
C ILE A 374 -38.83 6.95 11.40
N THR A 375 -39.53 6.14 12.20
CA THR A 375 -40.81 6.55 12.79
C THR A 375 -40.53 7.40 14.02
N ASP A 376 -41.10 8.60 14.02
CA ASP A 376 -41.21 9.58 15.11
C ASP A 376 -40.79 9.11 16.52
N SER A 377 -39.68 9.65 17.03
CA SER A 377 -39.61 10.13 18.42
C SER A 377 -38.36 11.00 18.64
N GLU A 378 -38.63 12.31 18.81
CA GLU A 378 -37.90 13.35 19.55
C GLU A 378 -36.42 13.11 19.93
N SER A 379 -35.49 13.93 19.40
CA SER A 379 -34.95 15.12 20.12
C SER A 379 -33.65 15.64 19.47
N GLU A 380 -33.52 16.97 19.49
CA GLU A 380 -32.40 17.83 19.06
C GLU A 380 -32.32 18.17 17.56
N SER A 381 -32.63 19.44 17.27
CA SER A 381 -32.62 20.03 15.94
C SER A 381 -31.18 20.29 15.47
N GLU A 382 -30.51 19.25 14.99
CA GLU A 382 -29.44 19.46 13.99
C GLU A 382 -30.08 20.10 12.75
N SER A 383 -29.46 21.14 12.22
CA SER A 383 -29.91 21.75 10.97
C SER A 383 -29.84 20.73 9.82
N GLU A 384 -30.73 20.82 8.82
CA GLU A 384 -30.64 19.93 7.64
C GLU A 384 -29.25 19.98 6.97
N SER A 385 -28.55 21.11 7.08
CA SER A 385 -27.15 21.27 6.66
C SER A 385 -26.17 20.42 7.47
N GLU A 386 -26.30 20.36 8.81
CA GLU A 386 -25.40 19.56 9.67
C GLU A 386 -25.64 18.06 9.48
N LEU A 387 -26.91 17.64 9.35
CA LEU A 387 -27.25 16.25 9.07
C LEU A 387 -26.79 15.81 7.66
N ALA A 388 -26.85 16.70 6.67
CA ALA A 388 -26.32 16.45 5.33
C ALA A 388 -24.79 16.36 5.32
N GLU A 389 -24.12 17.17 6.11
CA GLU A 389 -22.66 17.18 6.23
C GLU A 389 -22.13 15.95 6.98
N ARG A 390 -22.87 15.44 7.97
CA ARG A 390 -22.57 14.16 8.66
C ARG A 390 -22.82 12.94 7.77
N ARG A 391 -23.84 13.00 6.90
CA ARG A 391 -24.18 11.93 5.93
C ARG A 391 -23.18 11.84 4.78
N ARG A 392 -22.72 12.99 4.26
CA ARG A 392 -21.58 13.10 3.33
C ARG A 392 -20.33 12.47 3.94
N ARG A 393 -20.04 12.78 5.21
CA ARG A 393 -18.95 12.19 5.96
C ARG A 393 -19.03 10.66 5.96
N SER A 394 -20.14 9.98 6.27
CA SER A 394 -20.08 8.49 6.34
C SER A 394 -19.81 7.74 5.02
N LEU A 395 -20.21 8.28 3.85
CA LEU A 395 -20.01 7.64 2.54
C LEU A 395 -18.66 8.00 1.91
N ASP A 396 -18.20 9.24 2.13
CA ASP A 396 -16.87 9.69 1.74
C ASP A 396 -15.81 9.30 2.77
N ASP A 397 -16.15 9.09 4.04
CA ASP A 397 -15.23 8.64 5.10
C ASP A 397 -14.77 7.24 4.77
N ASP A 398 -15.62 6.33 4.30
CA ASP A 398 -15.16 4.99 3.89
C ASP A 398 -14.20 5.00 2.70
N LEU A 399 -14.23 6.02 1.84
CA LEU A 399 -13.38 6.14 0.63
C LEU A 399 -12.16 7.03 0.85
N ALA A 400 -12.29 8.11 1.61
CA ALA A 400 -11.25 9.03 2.01
C ALA A 400 -10.45 8.49 3.20
N SER A 401 -11.08 7.82 4.18
CA SER A 401 -10.35 7.03 5.18
C SER A 401 -9.71 5.81 4.55
N TRP A 402 -10.32 5.19 3.53
CA TRP A 402 -9.68 4.14 2.75
C TRP A 402 -8.51 4.68 1.93
N TRP A 403 -8.62 5.83 1.26
CA TRP A 403 -7.50 6.43 0.51
C TRP A 403 -6.40 6.95 1.45
N TRP A 404 -6.78 7.48 2.61
CA TRP A 404 -5.86 7.88 3.66
C TRP A 404 -5.17 6.68 4.30
N ALA A 405 -5.89 5.59 4.56
CA ALA A 405 -5.34 4.31 4.98
C ALA A 405 -4.39 3.79 3.89
N TYR A 406 -4.83 3.76 2.64
CA TYR A 406 -4.08 3.40 1.44
C TYR A 406 -2.73 4.13 1.36
N TRP A 407 -2.74 5.45 1.54
CA TRP A 407 -1.54 6.27 1.37
C TRP A 407 -0.62 6.30 2.60
N LYS A 408 -1.16 6.28 3.84
CA LYS A 408 -0.34 6.31 5.07
C LYS A 408 0.06 4.94 5.61
N ASN A 409 -0.72 3.90 5.36
CA ASN A 409 -0.63 2.63 6.09
C ASN A 409 -0.59 1.37 5.20
N GLU A 410 -0.77 1.48 3.88
CA GLU A 410 -0.89 0.31 2.98
C GLU A 410 0.25 0.16 1.97
N VAL A 411 1.10 1.19 1.81
CA VAL A 411 2.32 1.17 0.99
C VAL A 411 3.55 1.25 1.90
N TYR A 412 4.44 0.27 1.79
CA TYR A 412 5.73 0.29 2.49
C TYR A 412 6.78 0.97 1.64
N HIS A 413 7.10 2.22 1.95
CA HIS A 413 8.35 2.86 1.53
C HIS A 413 9.42 2.56 2.57
N PHE A 414 10.61 2.15 2.13
CA PHE A 414 11.72 1.84 3.03
C PHE A 414 13.07 2.17 2.44
#